data_AF-A0A292ZP00-F1
#
_entry.id   AF-A0A292ZP00-F1
#
_cell.length_a   1.000
_cell.length_b   1.000
_cell.length_c   1.000
_cell.angle_alpha   90.00
_cell.angle_beta   90.00
_cell.angle_gamma   90.00
#
_symmetry.space_group_name_H-M   'P 1'
#
loop_
_entity.id
_entity.type
_entity.pdbx_description
1 polymer ?
#
loop_
_entity_poly.entity_id
_entity_poly.type
_entity_poly.pdbx_seq_one_letter_code
_entity_poly.pdbx_strand_id
1 'polypeptide(L)'
;MGFGMTIYGYARVSTDGQTLNAQRAALVASGAAKVFHETASGIKSDRKELAKALKVLEAGDTLIVTRLDRLARSTRDLLNILDTVARAGALFRSLGDPWADTTTAHGRLMLTVLGGLAEFERELIVTRTGEGRARAVARGQHMGRPPMLTAHQRTEALRALADGTATQADLARRFNVSQSTISRLGDKLIPEKAQPPLDADTEHAARVFMSRISGRYPVDRAILFGSRARRTHNATSDADIAVVLKGEHGKRSTTAIDMAGIAFDVMLETGILVEALPLWGDEMEHPEQFSNPALIRTIQREGVPL
;
A
#
# COMPACT_ATOMS: atom_id res chain seq x y z
N MET A 1 -4.00 14.95 39.28
CA MET A 1 -4.97 15.00 38.16
C MET A 1 -5.91 13.83 38.36
N GLY A 2 -7.19 14.07 38.61
CA GLY A 2 -8.16 13.00 38.86
C GLY A 2 -8.43 12.25 37.57
N PHE A 3 -8.22 10.94 37.55
CA PHE A 3 -8.71 10.07 36.48
C PHE A 3 -10.23 10.11 36.50
N GLY A 4 -10.85 10.78 35.53
CA GLY A 4 -12.29 10.75 35.37
C GLY A 4 -12.72 9.34 34.96
N MET A 5 -13.63 8.72 35.72
CA MET A 5 -14.35 7.51 35.30
C MET A 5 -15.65 7.94 34.61
N THR A 6 -15.56 8.77 33.57
CA THR A 6 -16.75 9.32 32.93
C THR A 6 -17.35 8.30 31.98
N ILE A 7 -18.67 8.12 32.06
CA ILE A 7 -19.39 7.25 31.13
C ILE A 7 -19.98 8.12 30.03
N TYR A 8 -19.63 7.82 28.78
CA TYR A 8 -20.18 8.46 27.59
C TYR A 8 -21.08 7.48 26.85
N GLY A 9 -22.26 7.93 26.45
CA GLY A 9 -23.19 7.15 25.64
C GLY A 9 -23.11 7.51 24.16
N TYR A 10 -23.32 6.53 23.27
CA TYR A 10 -23.55 6.77 21.85
C TYR A 10 -24.80 6.06 21.35
N ALA A 11 -25.67 6.78 20.63
CA ALA A 11 -26.92 6.30 20.06
C ALA A 11 -27.04 6.63 18.57
N ARG A 12 -27.68 5.76 17.78
CA ARG A 12 -27.91 5.99 16.36
C ARG A 12 -29.22 5.40 15.87
N VAL A 13 -29.92 6.13 15.01
CA VAL A 13 -31.16 5.68 14.33
C VAL A 13 -31.15 6.03 12.85
N SER A 14 -31.92 5.30 12.04
CA SER A 14 -32.04 5.54 10.59
C SER A 14 -33.07 6.62 10.25
N THR A 15 -34.16 6.76 11.02
CA THR A 15 -35.23 7.75 10.73
C THR A 15 -36.25 7.94 11.86
N ASP A 16 -36.30 7.04 12.85
CA ASP A 16 -37.34 7.03 13.88
C ASP A 16 -36.90 7.72 15.18
N GLY A 17 -37.46 8.90 15.45
CA GLY A 17 -37.19 9.69 16.66
C GLY A 17 -37.64 9.04 17.98
N GLN A 18 -38.65 8.16 17.97
CA GLN A 18 -39.09 7.45 19.18
C GLN A 18 -38.04 6.43 19.62
N THR A 19 -37.46 5.69 18.66
CA THR A 19 -36.38 4.73 18.95
C THR A 19 -35.10 5.41 19.46
N LEU A 20 -34.85 6.67 19.07
CA LEU A 20 -33.70 7.42 19.55
C LEU A 20 -33.86 7.82 21.03
N ASN A 21 -35.05 8.30 21.39
CA ASN A 21 -35.34 8.69 22.78
C ASN A 21 -35.24 7.49 23.72
N ALA A 22 -35.73 6.31 23.30
CA ALA A 22 -35.59 5.08 24.07
C ALA A 22 -34.10 4.69 24.28
N GLN A 23 -33.28 4.79 23.24
CA GLN A 23 -31.83 4.54 23.37
C GLN A 23 -31.17 5.52 24.33
N ARG A 24 -31.47 6.82 24.21
CA ARG A 24 -30.91 7.85 25.08
C ARG A 24 -31.31 7.62 26.54
N ALA A 25 -32.57 7.30 26.80
CA ALA A 25 -33.06 6.98 28.13
C ALA A 25 -32.31 5.78 28.74
N ALA A 26 -32.12 4.71 27.97
CA ALA A 26 -31.38 3.53 28.42
C ALA A 26 -29.90 3.82 28.76
N LEU A 27 -29.24 4.66 27.94
CA LEU A 27 -27.85 5.05 28.16
C LEU A 27 -27.70 5.93 29.40
N VAL A 28 -28.60 6.91 29.57
CA VAL A 28 -28.63 7.77 30.76
C VAL A 28 -28.92 6.95 32.02
N ALA A 29 -29.89 6.02 31.97
CA ALA A 29 -30.20 5.12 33.09
C ALA A 29 -29.01 4.20 33.44
N SER A 30 -28.11 3.95 32.48
CA SER A 30 -26.87 3.18 32.69
C SER A 30 -25.68 4.04 33.14
N GLY A 31 -25.91 5.31 33.50
CA GLY A 31 -24.90 6.20 34.06
C GLY A 31 -24.17 7.11 33.07
N ALA A 32 -24.59 7.17 31.79
CA ALA A 32 -23.96 8.07 30.83
C ALA A 32 -24.13 9.55 31.23
N ALA A 33 -23.01 10.22 31.51
CA ALA A 33 -22.97 11.66 31.81
C ALA A 33 -23.31 12.50 30.57
N LYS A 34 -22.94 12.03 29.39
CA LYS A 34 -23.25 12.67 28.11
C LYS A 34 -23.53 11.62 27.04
N VAL A 35 -24.59 11.84 26.27
CA VAL A 35 -24.98 10.95 25.16
C VAL A 35 -24.85 11.67 23.81
N PHE A 36 -23.91 11.21 23.00
CA PHE A 36 -23.77 11.58 21.59
C PHE A 36 -24.78 10.81 20.75
N HIS A 37 -25.39 11.46 19.77
CA HIS A 37 -26.42 10.80 18.98
C HIS A 37 -26.47 11.23 17.52
N GLU A 38 -26.78 10.28 16.64
CA GLU A 38 -26.93 10.54 15.21
C GLU A 38 -28.28 10.08 14.67
N THR A 39 -28.84 10.90 13.78
CA THR A 39 -29.97 10.52 12.92
C THR A 39 -29.43 10.39 11.49
N ALA A 40 -29.34 9.16 10.99
CA ALA A 40 -28.69 8.85 9.72
C ALA A 40 -29.70 8.54 8.62
N SER A 41 -30.00 9.50 7.74
CA SER A 41 -30.71 9.21 6.49
C SER A 41 -29.75 8.62 5.45
N GLY A 42 -29.76 7.30 5.28
CA GLY A 42 -29.01 6.59 4.23
C GLY A 42 -27.64 6.02 4.63
N ILE A 43 -27.04 5.25 3.70
CA ILE A 43 -25.83 4.42 3.93
C ILE A 43 -24.56 5.27 4.15
N LYS A 44 -24.52 6.50 3.64
CA LYS A 44 -23.36 7.43 3.68
C LYS A 44 -23.54 8.60 4.67
N SER A 45 -24.18 8.38 5.82
CA SER A 45 -24.14 9.38 6.89
C SER A 45 -22.74 9.48 7.47
N ASP A 46 -22.22 10.71 7.52
CA ASP A 46 -20.93 11.07 8.11
C ASP A 46 -21.08 11.02 9.64
N ARG A 47 -20.37 10.09 10.31
CA ARG A 47 -20.55 9.79 11.75
C ARG A 47 -19.85 10.81 12.64
N LYS A 48 -20.24 12.08 12.50
CA LYS A 48 -19.59 13.21 13.17
C LYS A 48 -19.75 13.16 14.69
N GLU A 49 -20.87 12.66 15.21
CA GLU A 49 -21.09 12.58 16.66
C GLU A 49 -20.36 11.38 17.26
N LEU A 50 -20.24 10.26 16.54
CA LEU A 50 -19.35 9.18 16.97
C LEU A 50 -17.89 9.65 17.04
N ALA A 51 -17.43 10.38 16.02
CA ALA A 51 -16.08 10.92 16.00
C ALA A 51 -15.84 11.90 17.17
N LYS A 52 -16.82 12.74 17.51
CA LYS A 52 -16.77 13.59 18.71
C LYS A 52 -16.73 12.76 19.99
N ALA A 53 -17.56 11.72 20.11
CA ALA A 53 -17.59 10.84 21.27
C ALA A 53 -16.22 10.19 21.49
N LEU A 54 -15.60 9.66 20.43
CA LEU A 54 -14.27 9.04 20.51
C LEU A 54 -13.17 10.04 20.85
N LYS A 55 -13.27 11.28 20.37
CA LYS A 55 -12.26 12.33 20.60
C LYS A 55 -12.24 12.83 22.05
N VAL A 56 -13.36 12.78 22.76
CA VAL A 56 -13.45 13.24 24.16
C VAL A 56 -13.06 12.18 25.19
N LEU A 57 -12.83 10.94 24.76
CA LEU A 57 -12.45 9.86 25.68
C LEU A 57 -11.04 10.10 26.24
N GLU A 58 -10.93 9.98 27.55
CA GLU A 58 -9.67 9.96 28.28
C GLU A 58 -9.46 8.61 28.96
N ALA A 59 -8.25 8.40 29.51
CA ALA A 59 -7.90 7.15 30.18
C ALA A 59 -8.80 6.92 31.41
N GLY A 60 -9.45 5.76 31.47
CA GLY A 60 -10.39 5.38 32.53
C GLY A 60 -11.87 5.66 32.21
N ASP A 61 -12.17 6.42 31.16
CA ASP A 61 -13.55 6.62 30.71
C ASP A 61 -14.16 5.34 30.13
N THR A 62 -15.49 5.30 30.01
CA THR A 62 -16.20 4.18 29.36
C THR A 62 -17.17 4.68 28.31
N LEU A 63 -17.03 4.19 27.08
CA LEU A 63 -18.02 4.35 26.01
C LEU A 63 -19.06 3.24 26.09
N ILE A 64 -20.34 3.60 26.25
CA ILE A 64 -21.46 2.69 26.26
C ILE A 64 -22.39 2.88 25.05
N VAL A 65 -22.92 1.76 24.54
CA VAL A 65 -23.91 1.74 23.45
C VAL A 65 -25.03 0.77 23.80
N THR A 66 -26.22 0.97 23.21
CA THR A 66 -27.33 0.04 23.46
C THR A 66 -27.13 -1.30 22.79
N ARG A 67 -26.62 -1.32 21.54
CA ARG A 67 -26.31 -2.53 20.78
C ARG A 67 -25.21 -2.26 19.75
N LEU A 68 -24.51 -3.32 19.32
CA LEU A 68 -23.41 -3.21 18.36
C LEU A 68 -23.83 -2.75 16.95
N ASP A 69 -25.00 -3.15 16.46
CA ASP A 69 -25.53 -2.73 15.16
C ASP A 69 -25.88 -1.23 15.10
N ARG A 70 -26.02 -0.60 16.27
CA ARG A 70 -26.21 0.86 16.40
C ARG A 70 -24.88 1.61 16.44
N LEU A 71 -23.77 0.91 16.66
CA LEU A 71 -22.42 1.47 16.67
C LEU A 71 -21.70 1.30 15.32
N ALA A 72 -21.61 0.04 14.88
CA ALA A 72 -20.73 -0.39 13.80
C ALA A 72 -21.51 -0.95 12.61
N ARG A 73 -20.97 -0.74 11.39
CA ARG A 73 -21.57 -1.21 10.13
C ARG A 73 -21.04 -2.57 9.68
N SER A 74 -19.98 -3.05 10.29
CA SER A 74 -19.35 -4.34 10.02
C SER A 74 -18.45 -4.73 11.20
N THR A 75 -18.01 -5.98 11.24
CA THR A 75 -17.05 -6.47 12.25
C THR A 75 -15.75 -5.65 12.23
N ARG A 76 -15.22 -5.34 11.05
CA ARG A 76 -14.02 -4.49 10.90
C ARG A 76 -14.24 -3.09 11.46
N ASP A 77 -15.39 -2.50 11.18
CA ASP A 77 -15.74 -1.17 11.68
C ASP A 77 -15.83 -1.17 13.21
N LEU A 78 -16.42 -2.22 13.80
CA LEU A 78 -16.44 -2.41 15.25
C LEU A 78 -15.03 -2.49 15.82
N LEU A 79 -14.17 -3.35 15.29
CA LEU A 79 -12.80 -3.53 15.77
C LEU A 79 -11.97 -2.24 15.68
N ASN A 80 -12.13 -1.45 14.62
CA ASN A 80 -11.45 -0.16 14.49
C ASN A 80 -11.92 0.86 15.55
N ILE A 81 -13.23 0.88 15.85
CA ILE A 81 -13.78 1.73 16.91
C ILE A 81 -13.20 1.31 18.26
N LEU A 82 -13.16 0.00 18.53
CA LEU A 82 -12.61 -0.53 19.78
C LEU A 82 -11.11 -0.27 19.92
N ASP A 83 -10.32 -0.39 18.86
CA ASP A 83 -8.91 0.01 18.86
C ASP A 83 -8.74 1.49 19.21
N THR A 84 -9.62 2.35 18.67
CA THR A 84 -9.60 3.80 18.99
C THR A 84 -9.90 4.05 20.46
N VAL A 85 -10.91 3.37 21.03
CA VAL A 85 -11.25 3.45 22.46
C VAL A 85 -10.09 2.95 23.33
N ALA A 86 -9.48 1.81 22.96
CA ALA A 86 -8.38 1.22 23.70
C ALA A 86 -7.12 2.10 23.69
N ARG A 87 -6.80 2.75 22.56
CA ARG A 87 -5.67 3.71 22.45
C ARG A 87 -5.85 4.94 23.33
N ALA A 88 -7.09 5.36 23.57
CA ALA A 88 -7.40 6.43 24.52
C ALA A 88 -7.24 5.98 25.99
N GLY A 89 -6.99 4.69 26.25
CA GLY A 89 -6.99 4.12 27.60
C GLY A 89 -8.41 3.99 28.19
N ALA A 90 -9.43 4.09 27.35
CA ALA A 90 -10.82 4.00 27.74
C ALA A 90 -11.36 2.56 27.59
N LEU A 91 -12.52 2.33 28.17
CA LEU A 91 -13.25 1.06 28.12
C LEU A 91 -14.49 1.19 27.23
N PHE A 92 -14.98 0.05 26.77
CA PHE A 92 -16.18 -0.11 25.96
C PHE A 92 -17.12 -1.15 26.55
N ARG A 93 -18.43 -0.88 26.49
CA ARG A 93 -19.49 -1.81 26.86
C ARG A 93 -20.74 -1.67 26.00
N SER A 94 -21.27 -2.79 25.49
CA SER A 94 -22.63 -2.85 24.95
C SER A 94 -23.63 -3.27 26.03
N LEU A 95 -24.78 -2.58 26.11
CA LEU A 95 -25.85 -2.94 27.05
C LEU A 95 -26.65 -4.17 26.59
N GLY A 96 -26.88 -4.30 25.28
CA GLY A 96 -27.65 -5.38 24.68
C GLY A 96 -26.80 -6.57 24.21
N ASP A 97 -25.48 -6.43 24.18
CA ASP A 97 -24.54 -7.49 23.80
C ASP A 97 -23.54 -7.73 24.94
N PRO A 98 -23.89 -8.47 26.01
CA PRO A 98 -23.06 -8.59 27.22
C PRO A 98 -21.67 -9.18 26.98
N TRP A 99 -21.51 -9.98 25.92
CA TRP A 99 -20.21 -10.53 25.51
C TRP A 99 -19.25 -9.43 25.00
N ALA A 100 -19.76 -8.26 24.60
CA ALA A 100 -19.00 -7.11 24.11
C ALA A 100 -18.76 -6.08 25.22
N ASP A 101 -18.09 -6.52 26.29
CA ASP A 101 -17.74 -5.71 27.45
C ASP A 101 -16.25 -5.83 27.79
N THR A 102 -15.48 -4.82 27.40
CA THR A 102 -14.02 -4.75 27.63
C THR A 102 -13.64 -4.50 29.10
N THR A 103 -14.59 -4.13 29.97
CA THR A 103 -14.35 -4.03 31.41
C THR A 103 -14.13 -5.42 32.03
N THR A 104 -14.65 -6.46 31.39
CA THR A 104 -14.54 -7.86 31.84
C THR A 104 -13.43 -8.62 31.13
N ALA A 105 -12.82 -9.60 31.79
CA ALA A 105 -11.83 -10.48 31.16
C ALA A 105 -12.43 -11.32 30.02
N HIS A 106 -13.67 -11.79 30.21
CA HIS A 106 -14.41 -12.54 29.20
C HIS A 106 -14.66 -11.71 27.93
N GLY A 107 -15.15 -10.48 28.06
CA GLY A 107 -15.40 -9.65 26.88
C GLY A 107 -14.14 -9.20 26.16
N ARG A 108 -13.03 -8.95 26.87
CA ARG A 108 -11.72 -8.73 26.23
C ARG A 108 -11.25 -9.95 25.42
N LEU A 109 -11.42 -11.16 25.95
CA LEU A 109 -11.11 -12.39 25.22
C LEU A 109 -11.98 -12.53 23.96
N MET A 110 -13.30 -12.36 24.09
CA MET A 110 -14.23 -12.49 22.97
C MET A 110 -13.92 -11.50 21.84
N LEU A 111 -13.61 -10.25 22.19
CA LEU A 111 -13.25 -9.22 21.20
C LEU A 111 -11.89 -9.51 20.54
N THR A 112 -10.93 -10.09 21.27
CA THR A 112 -9.65 -10.51 20.70
C THR A 112 -9.83 -11.64 19.69
N VAL A 113 -10.66 -12.64 20.02
CA VAL A 113 -10.99 -13.75 19.11
C VAL A 113 -11.69 -13.25 17.84
N LEU A 114 -12.64 -12.33 17.98
CA LEU A 114 -13.29 -11.70 16.84
C LEU A 114 -12.32 -10.89 15.98
N GLY A 115 -11.35 -10.23 16.61
CA GLY A 115 -10.23 -9.56 15.94
C GLY A 115 -9.45 -10.51 15.04
N GLY A 116 -8.97 -11.61 15.61
CA GLY A 116 -8.22 -12.63 14.86
C GLY A 116 -9.03 -13.27 13.74
N LEU A 117 -10.33 -13.54 13.96
CA LEU A 117 -11.20 -14.09 12.92
C LEU A 117 -11.38 -13.10 11.75
N ALA A 118 -11.58 -11.82 12.03
CA ALA A 118 -11.73 -10.80 10.99
C ALA A 118 -10.45 -10.61 10.17
N GLU A 119 -9.27 -10.74 10.78
CA GLU A 119 -7.99 -10.73 10.07
C GLU A 119 -7.83 -11.95 9.16
N PHE A 120 -8.16 -13.13 9.68
CA PHE A 120 -8.13 -14.39 8.91
C PHE A 120 -9.07 -14.36 7.69
N GLU A 121 -10.31 -13.89 7.84
CA GLU A 121 -11.25 -13.74 6.73
C GLU A 121 -10.72 -12.79 5.65
N ARG A 122 -10.07 -11.69 6.06
CA ARG A 122 -9.45 -10.74 5.12
C ARG A 122 -8.32 -11.41 4.32
N GLU A 123 -7.46 -12.16 5.00
CA GLU A 123 -6.35 -12.85 4.37
C GLU A 123 -6.87 -13.88 3.34
N LEU A 124 -7.90 -14.66 3.70
CA LEU A 124 -8.55 -15.57 2.76
C LEU A 124 -9.11 -14.88 1.52
N ILE A 125 -9.75 -13.71 1.66
CA ILE A 125 -10.26 -12.94 0.52
C ILE A 125 -9.11 -12.49 -0.38
N VAL A 126 -8.01 -11.99 0.20
CA VAL A 126 -6.82 -11.55 -0.54
C VAL A 126 -6.18 -12.72 -1.30
N THR A 127 -6.00 -13.86 -0.63
CA THR A 127 -5.44 -15.08 -1.25
C THR A 127 -6.31 -15.55 -2.41
N ARG A 128 -7.63 -15.69 -2.20
CA ARG A 128 -8.56 -16.12 -3.25
C ARG A 128 -8.62 -15.17 -4.44
N THR A 129 -8.59 -13.87 -4.20
CA THR A 129 -8.56 -12.87 -5.28
C THR A 129 -7.23 -12.87 -6.03
N GLY A 130 -6.11 -13.06 -5.33
CA GLY A 130 -4.79 -13.26 -5.91
C GLY A 130 -4.74 -14.47 -6.84
N GLU A 131 -5.19 -15.63 -6.36
CA GLU A 131 -5.29 -16.86 -7.16
C GLU A 131 -6.22 -16.70 -8.35
N GLY A 132 -7.39 -16.08 -8.16
CA GLY A 132 -8.33 -15.80 -9.24
C GLY A 132 -7.73 -14.92 -10.33
N ARG A 133 -6.97 -13.89 -9.92
CA ARG A 133 -6.22 -13.01 -10.83
C ARG A 133 -5.11 -13.78 -11.56
N ALA A 134 -4.35 -14.62 -10.87
CA ALA A 134 -3.31 -15.43 -11.49
C ALA A 134 -3.90 -16.37 -12.56
N ARG A 135 -5.03 -17.04 -12.26
CA ARG A 135 -5.76 -17.87 -13.21
C ARG A 135 -6.28 -17.08 -14.41
N ALA A 136 -6.78 -15.85 -14.21
CA ALA A 136 -7.26 -15.00 -15.30
C ALA A 136 -6.12 -14.57 -16.23
N VAL A 137 -4.97 -14.18 -15.65
CA VAL A 137 -3.75 -13.86 -16.41
C VAL A 137 -3.25 -15.07 -17.20
N ALA A 138 -3.23 -16.26 -16.60
CA ALA A 138 -2.82 -17.50 -17.28
C ALA A 138 -3.73 -17.85 -18.48
N ARG A 139 -5.01 -17.48 -18.43
CA ARG A 139 -5.95 -17.60 -19.56
C ARG A 139 -5.84 -16.47 -20.60
N GLY A 140 -4.86 -15.57 -20.47
CA GLY A 140 -4.68 -14.43 -21.36
C GLY A 140 -5.73 -13.34 -21.19
N GLN A 141 -6.49 -13.33 -20.10
CA GLN A 141 -7.50 -12.30 -19.88
C GLN A 141 -6.83 -10.96 -19.54
N HIS A 142 -7.17 -9.91 -20.29
CA HIS A 142 -6.66 -8.58 -20.05
C HIS A 142 -7.07 -8.06 -18.66
N MET A 143 -6.09 -7.75 -17.82
CA MET A 143 -6.31 -7.16 -16.49
C MET A 143 -6.13 -5.64 -16.54
N GLY A 144 -6.98 -4.91 -15.83
CA GLY A 144 -6.90 -3.46 -15.71
C GLY A 144 -7.59 -2.70 -16.85
N ARG A 145 -7.39 -1.37 -16.88
CA ARG A 145 -8.06 -0.48 -17.83
C ARG A 145 -7.67 -0.82 -19.27
N PRO A 146 -8.63 -1.05 -20.19
CA PRO A 146 -8.32 -1.28 -21.59
C PRO A 146 -7.45 -0.16 -22.19
N PRO A 147 -6.56 -0.49 -23.14
CA PRO A 147 -5.83 0.51 -23.93
C PRO A 147 -6.75 1.58 -24.51
N MET A 148 -6.35 2.85 -24.41
CA MET A 148 -7.08 3.95 -25.09
C MET A 148 -6.86 3.98 -26.61
N LEU A 149 -5.81 3.32 -27.09
CA LEU A 149 -5.46 3.24 -28.51
C LEU A 149 -5.50 1.79 -28.96
N THR A 150 -6.05 1.55 -30.16
CA THR A 150 -6.02 0.24 -30.81
C THR A 150 -4.60 -0.12 -31.22
N ALA A 151 -4.34 -1.40 -31.51
CA ALA A 151 -3.03 -1.85 -32.01
C ALA A 151 -2.63 -1.12 -33.30
N HIS A 152 -3.59 -0.86 -34.19
CA HIS A 152 -3.37 -0.12 -35.43
C HIS A 152 -2.99 1.34 -35.15
N GLN A 153 -3.76 2.04 -34.31
CA GLN A 153 -3.47 3.43 -33.94
C GLN A 153 -2.13 3.57 -33.21
N ARG A 154 -1.75 2.60 -32.38
CA ARG A 154 -0.43 2.57 -31.76
C ARG A 154 0.67 2.48 -32.82
N THR A 155 0.54 1.55 -33.76
CA THR A 155 1.52 1.33 -34.82
C THR A 155 1.65 2.55 -35.72
N GLU A 156 0.52 3.16 -36.07
CA GLU A 156 0.47 4.39 -36.85
C GLU A 156 1.12 5.56 -36.10
N ALA A 157 0.78 5.76 -34.82
CA ALA A 157 1.38 6.79 -33.97
C ALA A 157 2.91 6.64 -33.89
N LEU A 158 3.38 5.42 -33.70
CA LEU A 158 4.81 5.12 -33.58
C LEU A 158 5.56 5.38 -34.89
N ARG A 159 5.00 4.99 -36.05
CA ARG A 159 5.58 5.27 -37.36
C ARG A 159 5.61 6.77 -37.64
N ALA A 160 4.50 7.47 -37.41
CA ALA A 160 4.42 8.90 -37.67
C ALA A 160 5.41 9.71 -36.82
N LEU A 161 5.65 9.29 -35.56
CA LEU A 161 6.67 9.88 -34.70
C LEU A 161 8.09 9.57 -35.19
N ALA A 162 8.36 8.32 -35.60
CA ALA A 162 9.68 7.91 -36.09
C ALA A 162 10.07 8.61 -37.39
N ASP A 163 9.12 8.76 -38.31
CA ASP A 163 9.32 9.39 -39.62
C ASP A 163 9.29 10.93 -39.54
N GLY A 164 9.03 11.50 -38.36
CA GLY A 164 8.92 12.95 -38.15
C GLY A 164 7.73 13.60 -38.87
N THR A 165 6.75 12.80 -39.30
CA THR A 165 5.60 13.27 -40.11
C THR A 165 4.47 13.86 -39.27
N ALA A 166 4.45 13.62 -37.95
CA ALA A 166 3.50 14.23 -37.02
C ALA A 166 4.10 14.43 -35.63
N THR A 167 3.68 15.48 -34.92
CA THR A 167 4.07 15.68 -33.53
C THR A 167 3.20 14.87 -32.56
N GLN A 168 3.66 14.69 -31.32
CA GLN A 168 2.85 14.06 -30.28
C GLN A 168 1.51 14.78 -30.04
N ALA A 169 1.50 16.10 -30.14
CA ALA A 169 0.28 16.92 -29.98
C ALA A 169 -0.71 16.71 -31.15
N ASP A 170 -0.19 16.50 -32.36
CA ASP A 170 -1.01 16.20 -33.54
C ASP A 170 -1.68 14.84 -33.41
N LEU A 171 -0.90 13.82 -33.03
CA LEU A 171 -1.41 12.45 -32.85
C LEU A 171 -2.39 12.35 -31.66
N ALA A 172 -2.14 13.10 -30.59
CA ALA A 172 -3.04 13.18 -29.44
C ALA A 172 -4.42 13.71 -29.86
N ARG A 173 -4.45 14.80 -30.63
CA ARG A 173 -5.69 15.35 -31.20
C ARG A 173 -6.34 14.37 -32.17
N ARG A 174 -5.55 13.79 -33.08
CA ARG A 174 -6.02 12.86 -34.12
C ARG A 174 -6.69 11.62 -33.54
N PHE A 175 -6.15 11.07 -32.46
CA PHE A 175 -6.71 9.88 -31.80
C PHE A 175 -7.61 10.20 -30.60
N ASN A 176 -7.88 11.48 -30.34
CA ASN A 176 -8.68 11.94 -29.21
C ASN A 176 -8.20 11.37 -27.86
N VAL A 177 -6.90 11.43 -27.62
CA VAL A 177 -6.27 11.02 -26.37
C VAL A 177 -5.38 12.14 -25.82
N SER A 178 -4.99 12.05 -24.55
CA SER A 178 -4.02 12.99 -23.99
C SER A 178 -2.66 12.85 -24.66
N GLN A 179 -1.88 13.93 -24.75
CA GLN A 179 -0.49 13.88 -25.21
C GLN A 179 0.36 12.90 -24.38
N SER A 180 0.06 12.75 -23.08
CA SER A 180 0.70 11.76 -22.21
C SER A 180 0.46 10.30 -22.65
N THR A 181 -0.68 10.02 -23.30
CA THR A 181 -0.98 8.69 -23.86
C THR A 181 -0.09 8.38 -25.06
N ILE A 182 0.23 9.38 -25.88
CA ILE A 182 1.12 9.26 -27.04
C ILE A 182 2.59 9.16 -26.61
N SER A 183 3.02 10.00 -25.67
CA SER A 183 4.38 9.98 -25.12
C SER A 183 4.76 8.59 -24.56
N ARG A 184 3.86 7.96 -23.80
CA ARG A 184 4.08 6.60 -23.25
C ARG A 184 4.19 5.49 -24.31
N LEU A 185 3.82 5.74 -25.57
CA LEU A 185 4.08 4.79 -26.66
C LEU A 185 5.57 4.77 -27.02
N GLY A 186 6.22 5.94 -27.03
CA GLY A 186 7.65 6.08 -27.33
C GLY A 186 8.54 5.41 -26.28
N ASP A 187 8.15 5.47 -25.01
CA ASP A 187 8.87 4.84 -23.90
C ASP A 187 8.93 3.30 -24.00
N LYS A 188 8.03 2.68 -24.78
CA LYS A 188 7.94 1.22 -24.94
C LYS A 188 8.73 0.65 -26.11
N LEU A 189 9.40 1.49 -26.88
CA LEU A 189 9.99 1.12 -28.16
C LEU A 189 11.38 1.68 -28.40
N ILE A 190 12.16 1.99 -27.36
CA ILE A 190 13.60 2.21 -27.55
C ILE A 190 14.19 0.84 -27.96
N PRO A 191 14.52 0.63 -29.25
CA PRO A 191 15.26 -0.54 -29.66
C PRO A 191 16.71 -0.31 -29.22
N GLU A 192 17.46 -1.40 -29.14
CA GLU A 192 18.85 -1.58 -28.72
C GLU A 192 19.91 -0.73 -29.47
N LYS A 193 19.72 0.59 -29.63
CA LYS A 193 20.73 1.54 -30.08
C LYS A 193 21.00 2.55 -28.98
N ALA A 194 22.16 2.37 -28.33
CA ALA A 194 22.86 3.28 -27.43
C ALA A 194 21.90 4.21 -26.67
N GLN A 195 21.32 3.69 -25.58
CA GLN A 195 20.72 4.57 -24.61
C GLN A 195 21.76 5.66 -24.24
N PRO A 196 21.37 6.93 -24.21
CA PRO A 196 22.30 8.00 -23.85
C PRO A 196 22.94 7.68 -22.49
N PRO A 197 24.20 8.06 -22.25
CA PRO A 197 24.92 7.71 -21.03
C PRO A 197 24.10 8.08 -19.78
N LEU A 198 24.27 7.32 -18.71
CA LEU A 198 23.71 7.68 -17.40
C LEU A 198 24.19 9.09 -17.03
N ASP A 199 23.42 9.79 -16.20
CA ASP A 199 23.92 11.05 -15.64
C ASP A 199 25.18 10.76 -14.80
N ALA A 200 26.10 11.72 -14.79
CA ALA A 200 27.42 11.55 -14.20
C ALA A 200 27.37 11.18 -12.71
N ASP A 201 26.37 11.70 -11.98
CA ASP A 201 26.21 11.44 -10.55
C ASP A 201 25.76 10.00 -10.31
N THR A 202 24.75 9.52 -11.05
CA THR A 202 24.33 8.11 -11.01
C THR A 202 25.47 7.18 -11.38
N GLU A 203 26.22 7.50 -12.44
CA GLU A 203 27.36 6.69 -12.88
C GLU A 203 28.45 6.66 -11.80
N HIS A 204 28.73 7.81 -11.17
CA HIS A 204 29.71 7.91 -10.09
C HIS A 204 29.27 7.08 -8.87
N ALA A 205 28.04 7.24 -8.40
CA ALA A 205 27.48 6.48 -7.28
C ALA A 205 27.50 4.96 -7.53
N ALA A 206 27.05 4.54 -8.70
CA ALA A 206 27.08 3.13 -9.11
C ALA A 206 28.52 2.58 -9.14
N ARG A 207 29.46 3.34 -9.71
CA ARG A 207 30.88 2.93 -9.79
C ARG A 207 31.51 2.79 -8.41
N VAL A 208 31.31 3.76 -7.51
CA VAL A 208 31.83 3.71 -6.14
C VAL A 208 31.23 2.51 -5.41
N PHE A 209 29.92 2.31 -5.50
CA PHE A 209 29.23 1.17 -4.90
C PHE A 209 29.75 -0.19 -5.41
N MET A 210 29.84 -0.35 -6.74
CA MET A 210 30.33 -1.60 -7.34
C MET A 210 31.78 -1.89 -6.98
N SER A 211 32.64 -0.87 -6.87
CA SER A 211 34.03 -1.06 -6.44
C SER A 211 34.13 -1.64 -5.02
N ARG A 212 33.22 -1.27 -4.13
CA ARG A 212 33.19 -1.72 -2.72
C ARG A 212 32.58 -3.12 -2.59
N ILE A 213 31.55 -3.43 -3.39
CA ILE A 213 30.90 -4.74 -3.35
C ILE A 213 31.72 -5.83 -4.02
N SER A 214 32.35 -5.56 -5.16
CA SER A 214 33.10 -6.57 -5.92
C SER A 214 34.28 -7.16 -5.14
N GLY A 215 34.80 -6.46 -4.13
CA GLY A 215 35.82 -6.99 -3.22
C GLY A 215 35.27 -7.89 -2.09
N ARG A 216 33.94 -7.93 -1.89
CA ARG A 216 33.29 -8.60 -0.76
C ARG A 216 32.35 -9.73 -1.18
N TYR A 217 31.77 -9.62 -2.37
CA TYR A 217 30.82 -10.58 -2.92
C TYR A 217 31.23 -11.05 -4.31
N PRO A 218 30.96 -12.32 -4.68
CA PRO A 218 31.23 -12.83 -6.00
C PRO A 218 30.17 -12.33 -7.00
N VAL A 219 30.27 -11.06 -7.38
CA VAL A 219 29.33 -10.44 -8.33
C VAL A 219 29.53 -11.03 -9.73
N ASP A 220 28.43 -11.43 -10.36
CA ASP A 220 28.36 -11.80 -11.78
C ASP A 220 28.14 -10.56 -12.65
N ARG A 221 27.12 -9.78 -12.32
CA ARG A 221 26.74 -8.54 -13.02
C ARG A 221 25.90 -7.66 -12.11
N ALA A 222 25.89 -6.38 -12.41
CA ALA A 222 25.01 -5.42 -11.78
C ALA A 222 24.14 -4.71 -12.81
N ILE A 223 22.91 -4.42 -12.43
CA ILE A 223 21.91 -3.84 -13.32
C ILE A 223 21.22 -2.72 -12.58
N LEU A 224 21.39 -1.48 -13.04
CA LEU A 224 20.61 -0.35 -12.57
C LEU A 224 19.17 -0.49 -13.10
N PHE A 225 18.17 -0.32 -12.25
CA PHE A 225 16.77 -0.30 -12.65
C PHE A 225 16.06 0.91 -12.04
N GLY A 226 14.74 0.96 -12.19
CA GLY A 226 13.96 2.03 -11.56
C GLY A 226 14.06 3.39 -12.25
N SER A 227 13.89 4.45 -11.47
CA SER A 227 13.70 5.82 -12.00
C SER A 227 14.96 6.36 -12.69
N ARG A 228 16.15 6.05 -12.17
CA ARG A 228 17.44 6.47 -12.74
C ARG A 228 17.76 5.73 -14.05
N ALA A 229 17.51 4.42 -14.11
CA ALA A 229 17.58 3.66 -15.37
C ALA A 229 16.65 4.20 -16.46
N ARG A 230 15.42 4.58 -16.08
CA ARG A 230 14.43 5.19 -16.99
C ARG A 230 14.65 6.68 -17.25
N ARG A 231 15.60 7.32 -16.55
CA ARG A 231 15.86 8.78 -16.64
C ARG A 231 14.64 9.64 -16.30
N THR A 232 13.78 9.13 -15.41
CA THR A 232 12.60 9.83 -14.87
C THR A 232 12.79 10.23 -13.41
N HIS A 233 14.04 10.24 -12.95
CA HIS A 233 14.41 10.50 -11.57
C HIS A 233 14.36 12.01 -11.25
N ASN A 234 14.35 12.35 -9.97
CA ASN A 234 14.49 13.72 -9.47
C ASN A 234 15.71 13.80 -8.54
N ALA A 235 16.00 15.00 -8.01
CA ALA A 235 17.19 15.25 -7.17
C ALA A 235 17.24 14.41 -5.88
N THR A 236 16.11 13.87 -5.42
CA THR A 236 16.02 13.04 -4.20
C THR A 236 15.88 11.55 -4.49
N SER A 237 15.89 11.15 -5.76
CA SER A 237 15.75 9.75 -6.15
C SER A 237 17.00 8.94 -5.77
N ASP A 238 16.77 7.74 -5.30
CA ASP A 238 17.72 6.66 -5.09
C ASP A 238 18.15 5.99 -6.41
N ALA A 239 19.22 5.20 -6.33
CA ALA A 239 19.71 4.33 -7.38
C ALA A 239 19.43 2.87 -7.05
N ASP A 240 18.40 2.31 -7.68
CA ASP A 240 18.05 0.89 -7.56
C ASP A 240 19.04 0.02 -8.34
N ILE A 241 19.84 -0.80 -7.65
CA ILE A 241 20.85 -1.67 -8.29
C ILE A 241 20.57 -3.13 -7.94
N ALA A 242 20.28 -3.93 -8.96
CA ALA A 242 20.23 -5.38 -8.82
C ALA A 242 21.65 -5.95 -8.91
N VAL A 243 22.12 -6.56 -7.83
CA VAL A 243 23.44 -7.19 -7.75
C VAL A 243 23.27 -8.68 -7.90
N VAL A 244 23.62 -9.23 -9.07
CA VAL A 244 23.53 -10.66 -9.36
C VAL A 244 24.79 -11.34 -8.86
N LEU A 245 24.63 -12.30 -7.95
CA LEU A 245 25.70 -13.02 -7.26
C LEU A 245 25.89 -14.42 -7.85
N LYS A 246 27.14 -14.89 -7.86
CA LYS A 246 27.50 -16.27 -8.21
C LYS A 246 27.46 -17.17 -6.97
N GLY A 247 27.24 -18.47 -7.20
CA GLY A 247 27.38 -19.50 -6.19
C GLY A 247 26.08 -19.77 -5.42
N GLU A 248 26.22 -20.37 -4.24
CA GLU A 248 25.07 -20.79 -3.43
C GLU A 248 24.29 -19.62 -2.85
N HIS A 249 23.00 -19.85 -2.62
CA HIS A 249 22.10 -18.90 -1.99
C HIS A 249 22.51 -18.64 -0.54
N GLY A 250 22.98 -17.44 -0.28
CA GLY A 250 23.12 -16.91 1.07
C GLY A 250 21.77 -16.47 1.65
N LYS A 251 21.74 -16.08 2.93
CA LYS A 251 20.57 -15.41 3.49
C LYS A 251 20.44 -14.01 2.89
N ARG A 252 19.50 -13.82 1.95
CA ARG A 252 19.25 -12.54 1.26
C ARG A 252 19.14 -11.36 2.22
N SER A 253 18.46 -11.53 3.36
CA SER A 253 18.31 -10.48 4.36
C SER A 253 19.64 -10.02 4.95
N THR A 254 20.54 -10.95 5.25
CA THR A 254 21.88 -10.62 5.76
C THR A 254 22.71 -9.92 4.70
N THR A 255 22.67 -10.40 3.45
CA THR A 255 23.35 -9.76 2.32
C THR A 255 22.81 -8.35 2.07
N ALA A 256 21.49 -8.17 2.10
CA ALA A 256 20.86 -6.87 1.88
C ALA A 256 21.20 -5.85 2.98
N ILE A 257 21.23 -6.27 4.25
CA ILE A 257 21.64 -5.41 5.38
C ILE A 257 23.10 -4.96 5.20
N ASP A 258 23.97 -5.87 4.82
CA ASP A 258 25.37 -5.56 4.62
C ASP A 258 25.61 -4.60 3.44
N MET A 259 24.92 -4.85 2.31
CA MET A 259 24.95 -3.95 1.16
C MET A 259 24.36 -2.57 1.49
N ALA A 260 23.33 -2.49 2.33
CA ALA A 260 22.77 -1.22 2.80
C ALA A 260 23.77 -0.42 3.64
N GLY A 261 24.61 -1.09 4.45
CA GLY A 261 25.71 -0.44 5.15
C GLY A 261 26.71 0.19 4.19
N ILE A 262 27.13 -0.55 3.16
CA ILE A 262 28.02 -0.05 2.10
C ILE A 262 27.37 1.13 1.36
N ALA A 263 26.08 1.00 1.03
CA ALA A 263 25.32 2.02 0.32
C ALA A 263 25.20 3.34 1.10
N PHE A 264 25.10 3.28 2.43
CA PHE A 264 25.10 4.47 3.27
C PHE A 264 26.41 5.25 3.15
N ASP A 265 27.55 4.54 3.20
CA ASP A 265 28.85 5.18 3.02
C ASP A 265 29.03 5.76 1.60
N VAL A 266 28.44 5.11 0.58
CA VAL A 266 28.40 5.64 -0.80
C VAL A 266 27.54 6.89 -0.90
N MET A 267 26.39 6.92 -0.22
CA MET A 267 25.51 8.09 -0.17
C MET A 267 26.22 9.29 0.47
N LEU A 268 26.98 9.07 1.54
CA LEU A 268 27.75 10.15 2.18
C LEU A 268 28.83 10.74 1.27
N GLU A 269 29.40 9.94 0.36
CA GLU A 269 30.43 10.38 -0.59
C GLU A 269 29.83 11.01 -1.85
N THR A 270 28.79 10.41 -2.40
CA THR A 270 28.27 10.73 -3.75
C THR A 270 26.95 11.50 -3.73
N GLY A 271 26.30 11.62 -2.56
CA GLY A 271 24.99 12.25 -2.39
C GLY A 271 23.80 11.42 -2.88
N ILE A 272 24.02 10.22 -3.45
CA ILE A 272 22.97 9.34 -3.95
C ILE A 272 22.94 8.05 -3.12
N LEU A 273 21.76 7.75 -2.57
CA LEU A 273 21.53 6.47 -1.90
C LEU A 273 21.38 5.36 -2.94
N VAL A 274 22.14 4.28 -2.76
CA VAL A 274 21.99 3.06 -3.56
C VAL A 274 21.06 2.08 -2.83
N GLU A 275 19.95 1.71 -3.45
CA GLU A 275 19.10 0.63 -2.96
C GLU A 275 19.48 -0.68 -3.67
N ALA A 276 20.24 -1.52 -2.97
CA ALA A 276 20.80 -2.73 -3.54
C ALA A 276 19.86 -3.93 -3.36
N LEU A 277 19.57 -4.62 -4.46
CA LEU A 277 18.80 -5.86 -4.50
C LEU A 277 19.74 -7.04 -4.79
N PRO A 278 20.13 -7.84 -3.78
CA PRO A 278 20.89 -9.07 -4.01
C PRO A 278 19.99 -10.13 -4.67
N LEU A 279 20.46 -10.63 -5.81
CA LEU A 279 19.84 -11.69 -6.61
C LEU A 279 20.84 -12.79 -6.91
N TRP A 280 20.36 -14.00 -7.16
CA TRP A 280 21.17 -15.08 -7.72
C TRP A 280 20.83 -15.35 -9.19
N GLY A 281 21.75 -15.99 -9.91
CA GLY A 281 21.64 -16.21 -11.35
C GLY A 281 20.37 -16.96 -11.74
N ASP A 282 20.01 -17.99 -10.97
CA ASP A 282 18.77 -18.77 -11.16
C ASP A 282 17.51 -17.92 -10.97
N GLU A 283 17.49 -17.00 -9.99
CA GLU A 283 16.35 -16.09 -9.79
C GLU A 283 16.20 -15.10 -10.96
N MET A 284 17.32 -14.73 -11.57
CA MET A 284 17.35 -13.87 -12.75
C MET A 284 16.94 -14.63 -14.01
N GLU A 285 17.20 -15.93 -14.12
CA GLU A 285 16.78 -16.77 -15.25
C GLU A 285 15.33 -17.26 -15.12
N HIS A 286 14.88 -17.49 -13.89
CA HIS A 286 13.57 -18.01 -13.52
C HIS A 286 12.81 -17.04 -12.59
N PRO A 287 12.26 -15.93 -13.13
CA PRO A 287 11.58 -14.90 -12.33
C PRO A 287 10.50 -15.42 -11.38
N GLU A 288 9.83 -16.51 -11.73
CA GLU A 288 8.82 -17.19 -10.93
C GLU A 288 9.31 -17.72 -9.57
N GLN A 289 10.62 -17.93 -9.42
CA GLN A 289 11.24 -18.38 -8.18
C GLN A 289 11.46 -17.20 -7.20
N PHE A 290 11.44 -15.97 -7.70
CA PHE A 290 11.58 -14.78 -6.89
C PHE A 290 10.25 -14.36 -6.26
N SER A 291 10.28 -13.78 -5.06
CA SER A 291 9.06 -13.35 -4.35
C SER A 291 8.24 -12.29 -5.09
N ASN A 292 8.88 -11.53 -5.99
CA ASN A 292 8.22 -10.59 -6.89
C ASN A 292 8.67 -10.83 -8.35
N PRO A 293 8.05 -11.78 -9.08
CA PRO A 293 8.44 -12.11 -10.45
C PRO A 293 8.31 -10.94 -11.43
N ALA A 294 7.36 -10.02 -11.18
CA ALA A 294 7.15 -8.86 -12.03
C ALA A 294 8.33 -7.87 -11.96
N LEU A 295 8.99 -7.78 -10.80
CA LEU A 295 10.18 -6.95 -10.63
C LEU A 295 11.34 -7.48 -11.46
N ILE A 296 11.65 -8.78 -11.38
CA ILE A 296 12.72 -9.41 -12.16
C ILE A 296 12.49 -9.22 -13.66
N ARG A 297 11.25 -9.44 -14.13
CA ARG A 297 10.88 -9.18 -15.55
C ARG A 297 11.03 -7.71 -15.95
N THR A 298 10.89 -6.78 -15.00
CA THR A 298 11.10 -5.36 -15.25
C THR A 298 12.60 -5.05 -15.33
N ILE A 299 13.41 -5.60 -14.42
CA ILE A 299 14.88 -5.49 -14.45
C ILE A 299 15.44 -6.06 -15.76
N GLN A 300 14.97 -7.23 -16.20
CA GLN A 300 15.36 -7.84 -17.48
C GLN A 300 15.02 -6.96 -18.69
N ARG A 301 13.89 -6.27 -18.66
CA ARG A 301 13.37 -5.50 -19.80
C ARG A 301 13.92 -4.07 -19.86
N GLU A 302 14.05 -3.42 -18.71
CA GLU A 302 14.30 -1.98 -18.59
C GLU A 302 15.63 -1.65 -17.90
N GLY A 303 16.34 -2.66 -17.39
CA GLY A 303 17.59 -2.46 -16.66
C GLY A 303 18.72 -1.98 -17.56
N VAL A 304 19.61 -1.17 -16.98
CA VAL A 304 20.85 -0.70 -17.59
C VAL A 304 22.02 -1.45 -16.96
N PRO A 305 22.80 -2.22 -17.75
CA PRO A 305 24.01 -2.86 -17.24
C PRO A 305 25.01 -1.83 -16.69
N LEU A 306 25.62 -2.14 -15.55
CA LEU A 306 26.64 -1.32 -14.87
C LEU A 306 28.03 -1.91 -15.01
#